data_AF-A0A523V6R1-F1
#
_entry.id   AF-A0A523V6R1-F1
#
_cell.length_a   1.000
_cell.length_b   1.000
_cell.length_c   1.000
_cell.angle_alpha   90.00
_cell.angle_beta   90.00
_cell.angle_gamma   90.00
#
_symmetry.space_group_name_H-M   'P 1'
#
loop_
_entity.id
_entity.type
_entity.pdbx_description
1 polymer ?
#
loop_
_entity_poly.entity_id
_entity_poly.type
_entity_poly.pdbx_seq_one_letter_code
_entity_poly.pdbx_strand_id
1 'polypeptide(L)'
;MREKNKLLCSLICFVIIFSLALPALSAVVQASPATRVWDWYDLHAVRDNLGDHYILMNSLDAATAGYTEVASAAANDGRGWQPIGTVSEGFNGYFDGQGYEISDLVIRRPGEDNVGLFGRVDEGGVVVEVGIVNVAVTGRLSVGGLVGSNSGTVSNAYSVGAAIGYASVGGLVGTNSHTVLNSYASGSATGKEQVGGLVGFNDGSVSNSYSTTTVTGDLCAGGLVASNSGTVSSSYSIAAVTGYISVGGLVASNAGIVKNSYSAGTVTGKEQAGGLVGRNTLEGAVSNSHSAARVTGGSYIGGLVGWNDEGGVSDSYASGSVTGEDYIGGLVGWNDMGTVSNSYSSGGVTGEGHIGGLVGWNDGG
;
A
#
# COMPACT_ATOMS: atom_id res chain seq x y z
N MET A 1 -48.33 8.25 31.61
CA MET A 1 -48.77 7.36 30.51
C MET A 1 -48.04 7.78 29.24
N ARG A 2 -47.43 6.78 28.58
CA ARG A 2 -46.72 6.80 27.29
C ARG A 2 -45.29 7.34 27.27
N GLU A 3 -44.40 6.53 27.82
CA GLU A 3 -43.23 6.03 27.08
C GLU A 3 -43.66 5.23 25.83
N LYS A 4 -42.69 5.06 24.92
CA LYS A 4 -42.58 4.10 23.79
C LYS A 4 -42.70 4.73 22.39
N ASN A 5 -41.65 4.44 21.60
CA ASN A 5 -41.53 4.47 20.14
C ASN A 5 -40.87 5.69 19.48
N LYS A 6 -39.60 5.94 19.81
CA LYS A 6 -38.61 6.46 18.84
C LYS A 6 -37.33 5.62 18.90
N LEU A 7 -37.44 4.38 18.43
CA LEU A 7 -36.34 3.47 18.10
C LEU A 7 -36.79 2.71 16.84
N LEU A 8 -36.60 3.30 15.65
CA LEU A 8 -36.65 2.58 14.37
C LEU A 8 -36.10 3.44 13.21
N CYS A 9 -34.79 3.35 12.99
CA CYS A 9 -34.07 3.70 11.75
C CYS A 9 -32.60 3.32 12.05
N SER A 10 -32.17 2.06 12.09
CA SER A 10 -32.16 1.03 11.04
C SER A 10 -31.49 1.48 9.75
N LEU A 11 -30.16 1.63 9.77
CA LEU A 11 -29.28 1.00 8.77
C LEU A 11 -27.84 0.98 9.31
N ILE A 12 -27.58 0.09 10.26
CA ILE A 12 -26.23 -0.41 10.51
C ILE A 12 -25.90 -1.22 9.26
N CYS A 13 -25.04 -0.68 8.41
CA CYS A 13 -24.53 -1.33 7.22
C CYS A 13 -23.60 -2.47 7.65
N PHE A 14 -24.20 -3.58 8.10
CA PHE A 14 -23.58 -4.88 8.09
C PHE A 14 -23.40 -5.23 6.61
N VAL A 15 -22.23 -4.91 6.06
CA VAL A 15 -21.81 -5.47 4.78
C VAL A 15 -21.50 -6.94 5.04
N ILE A 16 -22.55 -7.76 4.95
CA ILE A 16 -22.40 -9.16 4.60
C ILE A 16 -21.81 -9.14 3.18
N ILE A 17 -20.49 -9.28 3.07
CA ILE A 17 -19.84 -9.56 1.79
C ILE A 17 -20.27 -10.99 1.44
N PHE A 18 -21.37 -11.07 0.70
CA PHE A 18 -21.72 -12.26 -0.03
C PHE A 18 -20.66 -12.44 -1.11
N SER A 19 -19.84 -13.48 -0.91
CA SER A 19 -19.02 -14.14 -1.91
C SER A 19 -19.65 -14.03 -3.32
N LEU A 20 -19.06 -13.18 -4.15
CA LEU A 20 -19.33 -13.11 -5.57
C LEU A 20 -18.01 -13.08 -6.31
N ALA A 21 -17.73 -14.23 -6.93
CA ALA A 21 -16.73 -14.49 -7.96
C ALA A 21 -15.27 -14.19 -7.57
N LEU A 22 -14.63 -15.16 -6.90
CA LEU A 22 -13.22 -15.40 -7.18
C LEU A 22 -13.08 -15.60 -8.70
N PRO A 23 -12.20 -14.86 -9.40
CA PRO A 23 -11.82 -15.24 -10.75
C PRO A 23 -11.28 -16.66 -10.68
N ALA A 24 -11.72 -17.50 -11.62
CA ALA A 24 -11.48 -18.93 -11.70
C ALA A 24 -10.14 -19.33 -11.08
N LEU A 25 -10.21 -19.91 -9.88
CA LEU A 25 -9.13 -20.59 -9.22
C LEU A 25 -8.45 -21.47 -10.28
N SER A 26 -7.17 -21.21 -10.53
CA SER A 26 -6.37 -22.02 -11.44
C SER A 26 -6.64 -23.49 -11.13
N ALA A 27 -7.13 -24.24 -12.12
CA ALA A 27 -7.60 -25.62 -12.01
C ALA A 27 -6.48 -26.63 -11.65
N VAL A 28 -5.33 -26.14 -11.15
CA VAL A 28 -4.13 -26.90 -10.77
C VAL A 28 -4.04 -27.12 -9.25
N VAL A 29 -4.79 -26.39 -8.41
CA VAL A 29 -4.69 -26.48 -6.93
C VAL A 29 -5.47 -27.66 -6.32
N GLN A 30 -6.22 -28.44 -7.10
CA GLN A 30 -7.22 -29.39 -6.56
C GLN A 30 -6.79 -30.86 -6.42
N ALA A 31 -5.49 -31.17 -6.25
CA ALA A 31 -5.01 -32.56 -6.18
C ALA A 31 -4.47 -33.06 -4.82
N SER A 32 -4.03 -32.17 -3.90
CA SER A 32 -3.60 -32.56 -2.54
C SER A 32 -4.60 -32.09 -1.47
N PRO A 33 -4.87 -32.89 -0.41
CA PRO A 33 -5.59 -32.40 0.75
C PRO A 33 -4.79 -31.28 1.41
N ALA A 34 -5.47 -30.23 1.88
CA ALA A 34 -4.80 -29.08 2.49
C ALA A 34 -4.00 -29.49 3.73
N THR A 35 -2.74 -29.07 3.76
CA THR A 35 -1.85 -29.13 4.91
C THR A 35 -2.30 -28.11 5.95
N ARG A 36 -2.52 -28.58 7.18
CA ARG A 36 -3.06 -27.76 8.28
C ARG A 36 -1.93 -27.11 9.05
N VAL A 37 -2.07 -25.83 9.36
CA VAL A 37 -1.12 -25.05 10.15
C VAL A 37 -1.75 -24.70 11.50
N TRP A 38 -1.31 -25.37 12.57
CA TRP A 38 -1.80 -25.18 13.94
C TRP A 38 -0.89 -24.32 14.80
N ASP A 39 0.41 -24.36 14.53
CA ASP A 39 1.42 -23.71 15.34
C ASP A 39 2.57 -23.13 14.52
N TRP A 40 3.56 -22.57 15.19
CA TRP A 40 4.71 -21.96 14.52
C TRP A 40 5.63 -22.97 13.85
N TYR A 41 5.66 -24.23 14.30
CA TYR A 41 6.43 -25.27 13.64
C TYR A 41 5.79 -25.64 12.30
N ASP A 42 4.46 -25.75 12.25
CA ASP A 42 3.75 -25.99 11.00
C ASP A 42 3.94 -24.82 10.01
N LEU A 43 3.80 -23.57 10.48
CA LEU A 43 4.03 -22.40 9.63
C LEU A 43 5.49 -22.34 9.17
N HIS A 44 6.43 -22.75 10.02
CA HIS A 44 7.83 -22.86 9.64
C HIS A 44 8.02 -23.88 8.52
N ALA A 45 7.41 -25.06 8.62
CA ALA A 45 7.54 -26.14 7.64
C ALA A 45 6.98 -25.81 6.24
N VAL A 46 6.19 -24.74 6.07
CA VAL A 46 5.72 -24.26 4.75
C VAL A 46 6.88 -24.06 3.76
N ARG A 47 8.06 -23.65 4.26
CA ARG A 47 9.25 -23.43 3.41
C ARG A 47 9.84 -24.72 2.82
N ASP A 48 9.46 -25.87 3.35
CA ASP A 48 9.96 -27.18 2.89
C ASP A 48 9.17 -27.72 1.69
N ASN A 49 7.98 -27.16 1.42
CA ASN A 49 7.16 -27.51 0.26
C ASN A 49 6.35 -26.30 -0.26
N LEU A 50 7.06 -25.36 -0.88
CA LEU A 50 6.52 -24.04 -1.29
C LEU A 50 5.32 -24.09 -2.26
N GLY A 51 5.03 -25.24 -2.88
CA GLY A 51 3.94 -25.44 -3.84
C GLY A 51 2.69 -26.10 -3.29
N ASP A 52 2.63 -26.43 -1.99
CA ASP A 52 1.46 -27.11 -1.41
C ASP A 52 0.31 -26.14 -1.06
N HIS A 53 -0.82 -26.73 -0.66
CA HIS A 53 -2.00 -26.02 -0.18
C HIS A 53 -2.01 -26.02 1.36
N TYR A 54 -1.92 -24.84 1.95
CA TYR A 54 -1.90 -24.59 3.39
C TYR A 54 -3.15 -23.86 3.87
N ILE A 55 -3.69 -24.29 5.00
CA ILE A 55 -4.79 -23.61 5.71
C ILE A 55 -4.41 -23.35 7.17
N LEU A 56 -4.57 -22.11 7.64
CA LEU A 56 -4.46 -21.80 9.08
C LEU A 56 -5.64 -22.41 9.83
N MET A 57 -5.38 -23.05 10.96
CA MET A 57 -6.42 -23.67 11.78
C MET A 57 -6.79 -22.85 13.02
N ASN A 58 -5.96 -21.87 13.36
CA ASN A 58 -6.12 -20.93 14.46
C ASN A 58 -5.20 -19.73 14.25
N SER A 59 -5.41 -18.67 15.05
CA SER A 59 -4.46 -17.57 15.15
C SER A 59 -3.17 -18.04 15.81
N LEU A 60 -2.04 -17.48 15.36
CA LEU A 60 -0.71 -17.74 15.91
C LEU A 60 -0.21 -16.49 16.62
N ASP A 61 0.28 -16.65 17.85
CA ASP A 61 0.77 -15.57 18.70
C ASP A 61 1.98 -16.02 19.53
N ALA A 62 2.47 -15.15 20.41
CA ALA A 62 3.60 -15.49 21.29
C ALA A 62 3.34 -16.66 22.27
N ALA A 63 2.08 -17.04 22.50
CA ALA A 63 1.70 -18.17 23.36
C ALA A 63 1.54 -19.49 22.59
N THR A 64 1.48 -19.42 21.26
CA THR A 64 1.33 -20.58 20.40
C THR A 64 2.65 -21.39 20.34
N ALA A 65 2.55 -22.72 20.27
CA ALA A 65 3.70 -23.60 20.31
C ALA A 65 4.73 -23.27 19.21
N GLY A 66 6.03 -23.37 19.56
CA GLY A 66 7.14 -23.09 18.66
C GLY A 66 7.54 -21.62 18.50
N TYR A 67 6.76 -20.66 19.04
CA TYR A 67 7.06 -19.24 18.87
C TYR A 67 8.49 -18.88 19.28
N THR A 68 8.93 -19.32 20.46
CA THR A 68 10.26 -18.96 21.01
C THR A 68 11.38 -19.41 20.08
N GLU A 69 11.26 -20.59 19.51
CA GLU A 69 12.26 -21.28 18.73
C GLU A 69 12.39 -20.72 17.30
N VAL A 70 11.27 -20.40 16.64
CA VAL A 70 11.29 -20.08 15.20
C VAL A 70 10.85 -18.66 14.84
N ALA A 71 10.15 -17.94 15.71
CA ALA A 71 9.50 -16.66 15.37
C ALA A 71 9.85 -15.50 16.31
N SER A 72 10.19 -15.77 17.58
CA SER A 72 10.51 -14.75 18.56
C SER A 72 11.72 -13.91 18.16
N ALA A 73 11.86 -12.72 18.73
CA ALA A 73 13.00 -11.84 18.46
C ALA A 73 14.38 -12.47 18.73
N ALA A 74 14.46 -13.55 19.51
CA ALA A 74 15.70 -14.29 19.80
C ALA A 74 15.99 -15.42 18.79
N ALA A 75 14.97 -15.88 18.05
CA ALA A 75 15.13 -16.92 17.04
C ALA A 75 16.10 -16.51 15.92
N ASN A 76 16.65 -17.52 15.22
CA ASN A 76 17.55 -17.35 14.08
C ASN A 76 18.71 -16.36 14.36
N ASP A 77 19.43 -16.57 15.46
CA ASP A 77 20.54 -15.72 15.92
C ASP A 77 20.13 -14.27 16.20
N GLY A 78 18.93 -14.07 16.75
CA GLY A 78 18.38 -12.74 17.05
C GLY A 78 17.83 -11.98 15.83
N ARG A 79 17.69 -12.66 14.68
CA ARG A 79 17.07 -12.12 13.46
C ARG A 79 15.55 -12.32 13.43
N GLY A 80 15.00 -13.06 14.37
CA GLY A 80 13.57 -13.36 14.43
C GLY A 80 13.15 -14.31 13.33
N TRP A 81 11.95 -14.15 12.78
CA TRP A 81 11.42 -15.02 11.75
C TRP A 81 12.31 -15.08 10.49
N GLN A 82 12.34 -16.26 9.88
CA GLN A 82 12.95 -16.48 8.58
C GLN A 82 11.86 -16.49 7.49
N PRO A 83 11.88 -15.55 6.54
CA PRO A 83 10.88 -15.43 5.50
C PRO A 83 10.66 -16.74 4.73
N ILE A 84 9.40 -17.01 4.38
CA ILE A 84 9.01 -18.12 3.49
C ILE A 84 9.31 -17.72 2.05
N GLY A 85 10.01 -18.58 1.31
CA GLY A 85 10.48 -18.26 -0.03
C GLY A 85 11.76 -17.41 -0.01
N THR A 86 12.63 -17.71 -0.97
CA THR A 86 13.96 -17.08 -1.14
C THR A 86 14.00 -16.28 -2.44
N VAL A 87 15.12 -15.61 -2.70
CA VAL A 87 15.35 -14.91 -3.98
C VAL A 87 15.35 -15.86 -5.18
N SER A 88 15.75 -17.13 -4.99
CA SER A 88 15.87 -18.14 -6.04
C SER A 88 14.63 -19.01 -6.21
N GLU A 89 13.78 -19.10 -5.18
CA GLU A 89 12.59 -19.95 -5.17
C GLU A 89 11.55 -19.34 -4.22
N GLY A 90 10.49 -18.75 -4.79
CA GLY A 90 9.40 -18.16 -4.03
C GLY A 90 8.28 -19.16 -3.74
N PHE A 91 7.37 -18.74 -2.86
CA PHE A 91 6.13 -19.47 -2.60
C PHE A 91 5.24 -19.48 -3.85
N ASN A 92 4.92 -20.67 -4.35
CA ASN A 92 4.09 -20.87 -5.55
C ASN A 92 2.85 -21.75 -5.28
N GLY A 93 2.56 -22.03 -4.01
CA GLY A 93 1.40 -22.78 -3.54
C GLY A 93 0.20 -21.90 -3.20
N TYR A 94 -0.69 -22.42 -2.35
CA TYR A 94 -1.90 -21.72 -1.89
C TYR A 94 -1.91 -21.64 -0.38
N PHE A 95 -1.90 -20.43 0.18
CA PHE A 95 -1.94 -20.18 1.62
C PHE A 95 -3.22 -19.41 1.97
N ASP A 96 -4.12 -20.07 2.69
CA ASP A 96 -5.39 -19.51 3.14
C ASP A 96 -5.40 -19.34 4.67
N GLY A 97 -5.48 -18.09 5.09
CA GLY A 97 -5.52 -17.73 6.50
C GLY A 97 -6.88 -17.96 7.16
N GLN A 98 -7.95 -18.21 6.40
CA GLN A 98 -9.33 -18.39 6.88
C GLN A 98 -9.82 -17.26 7.82
N GLY A 99 -9.25 -16.07 7.69
CA GLY A 99 -9.52 -14.91 8.55
C GLY A 99 -8.78 -14.92 9.89
N TYR A 100 -7.91 -15.89 10.16
CA TYR A 100 -7.05 -15.90 11.34
C TYR A 100 -5.86 -14.95 11.21
N GLU A 101 -5.36 -14.50 12.36
CA GLU A 101 -4.20 -13.63 12.47
C GLU A 101 -2.92 -14.38 12.85
N ILE A 102 -1.79 -13.91 12.33
CA ILE A 102 -0.44 -14.26 12.79
C ILE A 102 0.14 -13.01 13.47
N SER A 103 0.58 -13.11 14.71
CA SER A 103 0.93 -11.95 15.53
C SER A 103 2.30 -12.03 16.18
N ASP A 104 2.78 -10.87 16.67
CA ASP A 104 4.03 -10.72 17.42
C ASP A 104 5.29 -11.11 16.62
N LEU A 105 5.23 -10.97 15.29
CA LEU A 105 6.30 -11.37 14.37
C LEU A 105 7.41 -10.31 14.34
N VAL A 106 8.65 -10.72 14.63
CA VAL A 106 9.84 -9.86 14.47
C VAL A 106 10.69 -10.42 13.34
N ILE A 107 11.05 -9.58 12.37
CA ILE A 107 12.00 -9.93 11.29
C ILE A 107 13.07 -8.84 11.24
N ARG A 108 14.31 -9.16 11.61
CA ARG A 108 15.42 -8.19 11.69
C ARG A 108 16.56 -8.59 10.77
N ARG A 109 16.44 -8.19 9.49
CA ARG A 109 17.32 -8.57 8.39
C ARG A 109 17.79 -7.35 7.57
N PRO A 110 18.42 -6.32 8.20
CA PRO A 110 18.68 -5.01 7.58
C PRO A 110 19.58 -5.03 6.32
N GLY A 111 20.30 -6.12 6.07
CA GLY A 111 21.12 -6.30 4.86
C GLY A 111 20.48 -7.15 3.77
N GLU A 112 19.35 -7.80 4.05
CA GLU A 112 18.70 -8.76 3.15
C GLU A 112 17.55 -8.11 2.38
N ASP A 113 17.35 -8.57 1.15
CA ASP A 113 16.22 -8.16 0.30
C ASP A 113 15.05 -9.14 0.46
N ASN A 114 13.88 -8.73 -0.02
CA ASN A 114 12.67 -9.56 -0.05
C ASN A 114 12.31 -10.02 1.36
N VAL A 115 11.92 -9.07 2.21
CA VAL A 115 11.70 -9.31 3.63
C VAL A 115 10.23 -9.09 3.97
N GLY A 116 9.61 -10.13 4.54
CA GLY A 116 8.23 -10.18 5.05
C GLY A 116 7.96 -11.56 5.65
N LEU A 117 6.72 -11.86 6.05
CA LEU A 117 6.34 -13.24 6.41
C LEU A 117 6.71 -14.20 5.27
N PHE A 118 6.31 -13.83 4.05
CA PHE A 118 6.81 -14.36 2.79
C PHE A 118 7.89 -13.42 2.25
N GLY A 119 9.07 -13.94 1.98
CA GLY A 119 10.09 -13.17 1.30
C GLY A 119 9.69 -12.93 -0.15
N ARG A 120 9.28 -13.99 -0.84
CA ARG A 120 8.88 -13.95 -2.23
C ARG A 120 7.67 -14.87 -2.47
N VAL A 121 6.67 -14.35 -3.19
CA VAL A 121 5.56 -15.12 -3.75
C VAL A 121 5.73 -15.11 -5.27
N ASP A 122 5.88 -16.28 -5.87
CA ASP A 122 6.10 -16.45 -7.31
C ASP A 122 4.78 -16.52 -8.09
N GLU A 123 4.90 -16.54 -9.42
CA GLU A 123 3.77 -16.78 -10.31
C GLU A 123 3.06 -18.09 -9.94
N GLY A 124 1.73 -18.04 -9.81
CA GLY A 124 0.90 -19.15 -9.32
C GLY A 124 0.69 -19.18 -7.81
N GLY A 125 1.55 -18.50 -7.03
CA GLY A 125 1.38 -18.36 -5.59
C GLY A 125 0.15 -17.53 -5.21
N VAL A 126 -0.60 -18.02 -4.21
CA VAL A 126 -1.79 -17.33 -3.68
C VAL A 126 -1.69 -17.23 -2.17
N VAL A 127 -1.77 -16.00 -1.65
CA VAL A 127 -1.86 -15.70 -0.22
C VAL A 127 -3.16 -14.95 0.03
N VAL A 128 -4.07 -15.56 0.78
CA VAL A 128 -5.44 -15.07 0.93
C VAL A 128 -5.93 -15.13 2.38
N GLU A 129 -6.80 -14.19 2.74
CA GLU A 129 -7.55 -14.19 4.03
C GLU A 129 -6.66 -14.28 5.28
N VAL A 130 -5.50 -13.60 5.26
CA VAL A 130 -4.54 -13.59 6.39
C VAL A 130 -4.26 -12.18 6.89
N GLY A 131 -4.31 -12.02 8.21
CA GLY A 131 -3.85 -10.83 8.92
C GLY A 131 -2.51 -11.07 9.58
N ILE A 132 -1.60 -10.09 9.52
CA ILE A 132 -0.38 -10.08 10.34
C ILE A 132 -0.32 -8.83 11.22
N VAL A 133 -0.32 -9.04 12.52
CA VAL A 133 -0.56 -7.99 13.52
C VAL A 133 0.60 -7.90 14.51
N ASN A 134 0.88 -6.69 14.99
CA ASN A 134 2.02 -6.41 15.87
C ASN A 134 3.35 -6.88 15.26
N VAL A 135 3.51 -6.65 13.95
CA VAL A 135 4.71 -7.05 13.22
C VAL A 135 5.77 -5.95 13.25
N ALA A 136 7.04 -6.33 13.39
CA ALA A 136 8.19 -5.45 13.22
C ALA A 136 9.15 -6.04 12.18
N VAL A 137 9.13 -5.48 10.96
CA VAL A 137 9.97 -5.91 9.83
C VAL A 137 11.07 -4.89 9.58
N THR A 138 12.31 -5.36 9.49
CA THR A 138 13.46 -4.58 9.04
C THR A 138 14.19 -5.35 7.95
N GLY A 139 14.32 -4.74 6.77
CA GLY A 139 15.02 -5.30 5.60
C GLY A 139 15.85 -4.24 4.86
N ARG A 140 16.32 -4.57 3.64
CA ARG A 140 17.02 -3.63 2.74
C ARG A 140 16.15 -3.21 1.55
N LEU A 141 15.96 -4.08 0.55
CA LEU A 141 15.07 -3.83 -0.58
C LEU A 141 13.83 -4.72 -0.51
N SER A 142 12.70 -4.25 -1.05
CA SER A 142 11.45 -5.02 -1.12
C SER A 142 11.03 -5.53 0.27
N VAL A 143 10.64 -4.59 1.13
CA VAL A 143 10.25 -4.86 2.52
C VAL A 143 8.75 -4.68 2.65
N GLY A 144 8.04 -5.74 3.05
CA GLY A 144 6.62 -5.71 3.36
C GLY A 144 6.35 -6.40 4.69
N GLY A 145 5.27 -6.03 5.37
CA GLY A 145 4.80 -6.81 6.51
C GLY A 145 4.56 -8.28 6.10
N LEU A 146 3.81 -8.47 5.01
CA LEU A 146 3.36 -9.79 4.57
C LEU A 146 4.25 -10.37 3.49
N VAL A 147 4.52 -9.60 2.44
CA VAL A 147 5.29 -10.07 1.29
C VAL A 147 6.41 -9.09 0.95
N GLY A 148 7.64 -9.57 0.84
CA GLY A 148 8.74 -8.77 0.30
C GLY A 148 8.53 -8.47 -1.18
N SER A 149 8.52 -9.51 -2.01
CA SER A 149 8.31 -9.43 -3.46
C SER A 149 7.14 -10.32 -3.91
N ASN A 150 6.14 -9.73 -4.56
CA ASN A 150 4.95 -10.43 -5.04
C ASN A 150 4.91 -10.49 -6.58
N SER A 151 4.92 -11.70 -7.12
CA SER A 151 4.59 -12.03 -8.51
C SER A 151 3.34 -12.91 -8.63
N GLY A 152 2.64 -13.15 -7.52
CA GLY A 152 1.41 -13.94 -7.45
C GLY A 152 0.19 -13.11 -7.01
N THR A 153 -0.69 -13.71 -6.21
CA THR A 153 -1.91 -13.06 -5.72
C THR A 153 -1.86 -12.88 -4.21
N VAL A 154 -1.97 -11.63 -3.76
CA VAL A 154 -2.23 -11.27 -2.36
C VAL A 154 -3.64 -10.69 -2.30
N SER A 155 -4.55 -11.32 -1.55
CA SER A 155 -5.94 -10.85 -1.49
C SER A 155 -6.60 -11.01 -0.13
N ASN A 156 -7.52 -10.10 0.21
CA ASN A 156 -8.20 -10.10 1.51
C ASN A 156 -7.22 -10.18 2.69
N ALA A 157 -6.07 -9.52 2.56
CA ALA A 157 -4.96 -9.65 3.50
C ALA A 157 -4.60 -8.29 4.09
N TYR A 158 -3.99 -8.30 5.28
CA TYR A 158 -3.59 -7.05 5.91
C TYR A 158 -2.39 -7.16 6.83
N SER A 159 -1.76 -6.01 7.04
CA SER A 159 -0.65 -5.87 8.00
C SER A 159 -0.84 -4.68 8.94
N VAL A 160 -0.59 -4.90 10.22
CA VAL A 160 -0.58 -3.87 11.26
C VAL A 160 0.74 -3.93 11.99
N GLY A 161 1.62 -2.95 11.75
CA GLY A 161 2.94 -2.95 12.35
C GLY A 161 3.91 -1.96 11.71
N ALA A 162 5.20 -2.18 11.95
CA ALA A 162 6.27 -1.36 11.42
C ALA A 162 7.04 -2.09 10.30
N ALA A 163 7.21 -1.43 9.16
CA ALA A 163 8.09 -1.86 8.08
C ALA A 163 9.20 -0.82 7.88
N ILE A 164 10.45 -1.27 8.01
CA ILE A 164 11.64 -0.42 7.88
C ILE A 164 12.56 -1.00 6.81
N GLY A 165 12.95 -0.20 5.83
CA GLY A 165 13.90 -0.63 4.80
C GLY A 165 14.64 0.53 4.15
N TYR A 166 15.39 0.24 3.10
CA TYR A 166 16.08 1.25 2.31
C TYR A 166 15.21 1.69 1.11
N ALA A 167 14.73 0.74 0.31
CA ALA A 167 13.95 1.00 -0.90
C ALA A 167 12.85 -0.06 -1.13
N SER A 168 11.81 0.30 -1.88
CA SER A 168 10.58 -0.49 -2.05
C SER A 168 10.03 -1.02 -0.72
N VAL A 169 9.73 -0.11 0.19
CA VAL A 169 9.13 -0.41 1.50
C VAL A 169 7.63 -0.21 1.42
N GLY A 170 6.85 -1.25 1.68
CA GLY A 170 5.40 -1.17 1.82
C GLY A 170 4.95 -1.65 3.20
N GLY A 171 3.84 -1.13 3.71
CA GLY A 171 3.25 -1.68 4.93
C GLY A 171 2.83 -3.14 4.79
N LEU A 172 2.32 -3.53 3.62
CA LEU A 172 1.91 -4.92 3.33
C LEU A 172 2.87 -5.63 2.38
N VAL A 173 3.17 -5.00 1.24
CA VAL A 173 3.98 -5.60 0.17
C VAL A 173 5.13 -4.67 -0.20
N GLY A 174 6.37 -5.15 -0.26
CA GLY A 174 7.49 -4.32 -0.72
C GLY A 174 7.38 -3.97 -2.21
N THR A 175 7.44 -5.00 -3.05
CA THR A 175 7.35 -4.91 -4.51
C THR A 175 6.20 -5.77 -5.01
N ASN A 176 5.32 -5.21 -5.84
CA ASN A 176 4.22 -5.92 -6.48
C ASN A 176 4.33 -5.88 -8.00
N SER A 177 4.49 -7.05 -8.63
CA SER A 177 4.46 -7.23 -10.10
C SER A 177 3.22 -7.99 -10.56
N HIS A 178 2.28 -8.28 -9.66
CA HIS A 178 1.03 -8.95 -10.01
C HIS A 178 -0.14 -8.40 -9.17
N THR A 179 -0.84 -9.18 -8.36
CA THR A 179 -2.12 -8.73 -7.77
C THR A 179 -2.03 -8.47 -6.27
N VAL A 180 -2.46 -7.27 -5.86
CA VAL A 180 -2.87 -6.92 -4.49
C VAL A 180 -4.33 -6.46 -4.53
N LEU A 181 -5.22 -7.19 -3.86
CA LEU A 181 -6.67 -6.99 -3.94
C LEU A 181 -7.32 -6.98 -2.56
N ASN A 182 -8.28 -6.09 -2.31
CA ASN A 182 -9.07 -6.05 -1.08
C ASN A 182 -8.21 -6.06 0.20
N SER A 183 -7.08 -5.36 0.18
CA SER A 183 -6.04 -5.51 1.21
C SER A 183 -5.71 -4.17 1.86
N TYR A 184 -5.15 -4.21 3.06
CA TYR A 184 -4.80 -2.97 3.75
C TYR A 184 -3.56 -3.03 4.63
N ALA A 185 -3.03 -1.86 4.98
CA ALA A 185 -1.95 -1.72 5.93
C ALA A 185 -2.20 -0.59 6.94
N SER A 186 -1.67 -0.77 8.14
CA SER A 186 -1.63 0.21 9.23
C SER A 186 -0.32 0.14 10.02
N GLY A 187 -0.07 1.16 10.84
CA GLY A 187 1.17 1.32 11.61
C GLY A 187 2.12 2.30 10.94
N SER A 188 3.35 1.90 10.64
CA SER A 188 4.37 2.79 10.06
C SER A 188 5.20 2.13 8.96
N ALA A 189 5.49 2.88 7.90
CA ALA A 189 6.45 2.50 6.87
C ALA A 189 7.54 3.56 6.78
N THR A 190 8.81 3.14 6.86
CA THR A 190 9.95 4.04 6.84
C THR A 190 11.05 3.54 5.91
N GLY A 191 11.57 4.43 5.07
CA GLY A 191 12.70 4.12 4.20
C GLY A 191 13.31 5.34 3.54
N LYS A 192 14.22 5.12 2.59
CA LYS A 192 14.99 6.18 1.93
C LYS A 192 14.49 6.48 0.53
N GLU A 193 14.21 5.47 -0.28
CA GLU A 193 13.81 5.67 -1.68
C GLU A 193 12.29 5.59 -1.86
N GLN A 194 11.73 4.43 -2.22
CA GLN A 194 10.30 4.24 -2.43
C GLN A 194 9.65 3.70 -1.16
N VAL A 195 8.84 4.52 -0.49
CA VAL A 195 8.10 4.15 0.72
C VAL A 195 6.59 4.36 0.52
N GLY A 196 5.87 3.25 0.41
CA GLY A 196 4.41 3.25 0.27
C GLY A 196 3.70 2.79 1.54
N GLY A 197 2.53 3.35 1.81
CA GLY A 197 1.74 2.93 2.97
C GLY A 197 1.26 1.48 2.87
N LEU A 198 0.95 0.99 1.67
CA LEU A 198 0.58 -0.40 1.38
C LEU A 198 1.64 -1.12 0.55
N VAL A 199 2.06 -0.51 -0.57
CA VAL A 199 3.01 -1.10 -1.53
C VAL A 199 4.16 -0.14 -1.81
N GLY A 200 5.42 -0.58 -1.71
CA GLY A 200 6.57 0.26 -2.06
C GLY A 200 6.64 0.57 -3.56
N PHE A 201 6.75 -0.47 -4.38
CA PHE A 201 6.77 -0.37 -5.84
C PHE A 201 5.68 -1.25 -6.47
N ASN A 202 4.90 -0.68 -7.39
CA ASN A 202 3.83 -1.39 -8.08
C ASN A 202 4.04 -1.38 -9.61
N ASP A 203 4.26 -2.55 -10.18
CA ASP A 203 4.25 -2.84 -11.61
C ASP A 203 3.03 -3.71 -12.01
N GLY A 204 2.28 -4.20 -11.01
CA GLY A 204 1.05 -4.96 -11.19
C GLY A 204 -0.23 -4.14 -10.92
N SER A 205 -1.21 -4.78 -10.31
CA SER A 205 -2.49 -4.19 -9.93
C SER A 205 -2.62 -4.09 -8.40
N VAL A 206 -2.95 -2.89 -7.94
CA VAL A 206 -3.45 -2.62 -6.58
C VAL A 206 -4.90 -2.17 -6.70
N SER A 207 -5.83 -2.94 -6.14
CA SER A 207 -7.25 -2.64 -6.28
C SER A 207 -8.06 -2.87 -5.01
N ASN A 208 -9.10 -2.04 -4.81
CA ASN A 208 -9.99 -2.11 -3.64
C ASN A 208 -9.23 -2.12 -2.30
N SER A 209 -8.10 -1.43 -2.24
CA SER A 209 -7.16 -1.54 -1.14
C SER A 209 -6.94 -0.19 -0.49
N TYR A 210 -6.51 -0.18 0.77
CA TYR A 210 -6.32 1.07 1.48
C TYR A 210 -5.15 1.07 2.45
N SER A 211 -4.74 2.26 2.87
CA SER A 211 -3.71 2.41 3.89
C SER A 211 -4.06 3.50 4.90
N THR A 212 -3.72 3.20 6.15
CA THR A 212 -3.70 4.15 7.29
C THR A 212 -2.28 4.30 7.86
N THR A 213 -1.30 3.70 7.20
CA THR A 213 0.10 3.64 7.62
C THR A 213 0.70 5.05 7.64
N THR A 214 1.38 5.43 8.73
CA THR A 214 2.20 6.65 8.72
C THR A 214 3.42 6.41 7.85
N VAL A 215 3.60 7.22 6.81
CA VAL A 215 4.66 7.04 5.80
C VAL A 215 5.74 8.10 5.99
N THR A 216 6.99 7.66 6.07
CA THR A 216 8.17 8.53 6.08
C THR A 216 9.18 8.01 5.06
N GLY A 217 9.38 8.75 3.97
CA GLY A 217 10.39 8.46 2.95
C GLY A 217 11.26 9.68 2.67
N ASP A 218 12.48 9.50 2.16
CA ASP A 218 13.29 10.63 1.71
C ASP A 218 12.91 10.98 0.27
N LEU A 219 13.18 10.12 -0.73
CA LEU A 219 12.90 10.46 -2.14
C LEU A 219 11.41 10.40 -2.51
N CYS A 220 10.78 9.23 -2.40
CA CYS A 220 9.41 8.99 -2.86
C CYS A 220 8.55 8.44 -1.71
N ALA A 221 7.58 9.23 -1.24
CA ALA A 221 6.67 8.84 -0.17
C ALA A 221 5.22 8.88 -0.65
N GLY A 222 4.57 7.71 -0.69
CA GLY A 222 3.21 7.55 -1.16
C GLY A 222 2.29 6.98 -0.09
N GLY A 223 1.14 7.60 0.17
CA GLY A 223 0.23 7.14 1.21
C GLY A 223 -0.35 5.75 0.97
N LEU A 224 -0.41 5.27 -0.28
CA LEU A 224 -0.76 3.89 -0.63
C LEU A 224 0.40 3.20 -1.38
N VAL A 225 0.87 3.83 -2.46
CA VAL A 225 1.93 3.29 -3.32
C VAL A 225 3.04 4.32 -3.49
N ALA A 226 4.32 3.99 -3.32
CA ALA A 226 5.35 4.99 -3.59
C ALA A 226 5.59 5.20 -5.08
N SER A 227 5.90 4.15 -5.83
CA SER A 227 6.11 4.24 -7.28
C SER A 227 5.17 3.30 -8.01
N ASN A 228 4.42 3.84 -8.99
CA ASN A 228 3.45 3.08 -9.77
C ASN A 228 3.81 3.10 -11.26
N SER A 229 4.11 1.92 -11.81
CA SER A 229 4.19 1.63 -13.24
C SER A 229 3.00 0.78 -13.72
N GLY A 230 2.25 0.18 -12.79
CA GLY A 230 1.05 -0.60 -13.07
C GLY A 230 -0.26 0.19 -12.87
N THR A 231 -1.27 -0.46 -12.30
CA THR A 231 -2.59 0.12 -12.03
C THR A 231 -2.88 0.21 -10.54
N VAL A 232 -3.29 1.40 -10.08
CA VAL A 232 -3.96 1.64 -8.80
C VAL A 232 -5.42 2.01 -9.07
N SER A 233 -6.36 1.23 -8.53
CA SER A 233 -7.78 1.47 -8.79
C SER A 233 -8.68 1.25 -7.58
N SER A 234 -9.75 2.05 -7.47
CA SER A 234 -10.75 1.89 -6.40
C SER A 234 -10.12 1.83 -5.00
N SER A 235 -9.03 2.57 -4.79
CA SER A 235 -8.17 2.44 -3.62
C SER A 235 -7.99 3.79 -2.95
N TYR A 236 -7.63 3.80 -1.66
CA TYR A 236 -7.52 5.05 -0.93
C TYR A 236 -6.48 5.08 0.17
N SER A 237 -6.07 6.28 0.56
CA SER A 237 -5.22 6.46 1.73
C SER A 237 -5.67 7.64 2.58
N ILE A 238 -5.67 7.43 3.89
CA ILE A 238 -5.89 8.48 4.89
C ILE A 238 -4.65 8.69 5.76
N ALA A 239 -3.50 8.22 5.27
CA ALA A 239 -2.20 8.28 5.92
C ALA A 239 -1.67 9.70 6.14
N ALA A 240 -0.90 9.89 7.21
CA ALA A 240 0.06 10.99 7.26
C ALA A 240 1.30 10.60 6.44
N VAL A 241 1.64 11.40 5.43
CA VAL A 241 2.75 11.14 4.50
C VAL A 241 3.75 12.29 4.59
N THR A 242 5.00 11.96 4.89
CA THR A 242 6.13 12.90 4.89
C THR A 242 7.22 12.41 3.94
N GLY A 243 7.70 13.30 3.07
CA GLY A 243 8.93 13.05 2.32
C GLY A 243 9.59 14.29 1.74
N TYR A 244 10.58 14.09 0.86
CA TYR A 244 11.40 15.17 0.31
C TYR A 244 11.03 15.50 -1.15
N ILE A 245 11.26 14.59 -2.10
CA ILE A 245 11.21 14.92 -3.54
C ILE A 245 9.81 14.76 -4.14
N SER A 246 9.27 13.53 -4.16
CA SER A 246 7.93 13.27 -4.71
C SER A 246 7.08 12.72 -3.58
N VAL A 247 6.03 13.44 -3.22
CA VAL A 247 5.18 13.08 -2.08
C VAL A 247 3.72 13.09 -2.51
N GLY A 248 3.07 11.93 -2.44
CA GLY A 248 1.68 11.77 -2.82
C GLY A 248 0.85 11.23 -1.67
N GLY A 249 -0.32 11.83 -1.42
CA GLY A 249 -1.24 11.26 -0.43
C GLY A 249 -1.76 9.87 -0.83
N LEU A 250 -1.74 9.51 -2.12
CA LEU A 250 -1.99 8.14 -2.59
C LEU A 250 -0.76 7.55 -3.28
N VAL A 251 -0.23 8.22 -4.32
CA VAL A 251 0.88 7.72 -5.14
C VAL A 251 2.01 8.75 -5.21
N ALA A 252 3.26 8.40 -4.87
CA ALA A 252 4.34 9.39 -4.90
C ALA A 252 4.77 9.73 -6.34
N SER A 253 5.07 8.72 -7.14
CA SER A 253 5.44 8.84 -8.56
C SER A 253 4.58 7.89 -9.40
N ASN A 254 3.90 8.43 -10.41
CA ASN A 254 3.02 7.69 -11.29
C ASN A 254 3.51 7.72 -12.74
N ALA A 255 3.85 6.55 -13.26
CA ALA A 255 4.11 6.24 -14.67
C ALA A 255 3.12 5.18 -15.19
N GLY A 256 1.99 5.00 -14.51
CA GLY A 256 0.93 4.07 -14.89
C GLY A 256 -0.46 4.68 -14.67
N ILE A 257 -1.43 3.86 -14.26
CA ILE A 257 -2.83 4.29 -14.13
C ILE A 257 -3.21 4.46 -12.66
N VAL A 258 -3.74 5.63 -12.31
CA VAL A 258 -4.47 5.89 -11.06
C VAL A 258 -5.92 6.24 -11.41
N LYS A 259 -6.87 5.41 -10.98
CA LYS A 259 -8.29 5.65 -11.28
C LYS A 259 -9.24 5.36 -10.13
N ASN A 260 -10.37 6.06 -10.05
CA ASN A 260 -11.41 5.83 -9.04
C ASN A 260 -10.86 5.83 -7.61
N SER A 261 -9.82 6.61 -7.34
CA SER A 261 -9.05 6.52 -6.10
C SER A 261 -9.00 7.85 -5.38
N TYR A 262 -8.73 7.82 -4.07
CA TYR A 262 -8.72 9.06 -3.31
C TYR A 262 -7.75 9.09 -2.13
N SER A 263 -7.42 10.29 -1.69
CA SER A 263 -6.64 10.52 -0.48
C SER A 263 -7.31 11.57 0.41
N ALA A 264 -7.16 11.43 1.73
CA ALA A 264 -7.71 12.38 2.69
C ALA A 264 -6.81 12.67 3.91
N GLY A 265 -5.58 12.15 3.90
CA GLY A 265 -4.63 12.35 4.99
C GLY A 265 -3.91 13.70 4.95
N THR A 266 -2.74 13.78 5.56
CA THR A 266 -1.86 14.96 5.47
C THR A 266 -0.65 14.65 4.63
N VAL A 267 -0.29 15.55 3.71
CA VAL A 267 0.86 15.41 2.83
C VAL A 267 1.85 16.53 3.11
N THR A 268 3.07 16.18 3.52
CA THR A 268 4.17 17.12 3.74
C THR A 268 5.36 16.75 2.85
N GLY A 269 5.67 17.57 1.87
CA GLY A 269 6.80 17.38 0.95
C GLY A 269 7.69 18.61 0.89
N LYS A 270 8.93 18.50 0.40
CA LYS A 270 9.76 19.67 0.07
C LYS A 270 9.55 20.11 -1.37
N GLU A 271 9.44 19.14 -2.26
CA GLU A 271 9.17 19.31 -3.67
C GLU A 271 7.99 18.40 -4.08
N GLN A 272 7.40 18.67 -5.25
CA GLN A 272 6.45 17.80 -5.98
C GLN A 272 5.44 17.10 -5.07
N ALA A 273 4.80 17.88 -4.20
CA ALA A 273 3.84 17.37 -3.23
C ALA A 273 2.43 17.49 -3.82
N GLY A 274 1.79 16.34 -4.05
CA GLY A 274 0.41 16.28 -4.50
C GLY A 274 -0.47 15.64 -3.46
N GLY A 275 -1.67 16.19 -3.27
CA GLY A 275 -2.62 15.57 -2.35
C GLY A 275 -2.98 14.14 -2.75
N LEU A 276 -3.05 13.82 -4.04
CA LEU A 276 -3.22 12.46 -4.55
C LEU A 276 -1.92 11.89 -5.12
N VAL A 277 -1.30 12.58 -6.09
CA VAL A 277 -0.12 12.12 -6.82
C VAL A 277 1.02 13.13 -6.71
N GLY A 278 2.21 12.74 -6.27
CA GLY A 278 3.35 13.66 -6.21
C GLY A 278 3.80 14.13 -7.59
N ARG A 279 4.34 13.18 -8.37
CA ARG A 279 4.72 13.37 -9.78
C ARG A 279 3.94 12.43 -10.69
N ASN A 280 3.38 12.93 -11.78
CA ASN A 280 2.73 12.15 -12.83
C ASN A 280 3.53 12.33 -14.13
N THR A 281 4.06 11.26 -14.71
CA THR A 281 4.95 11.31 -15.89
C THR A 281 4.21 11.02 -17.20
N LEU A 282 4.92 10.98 -18.34
CA LEU A 282 4.38 10.78 -19.68
C LEU A 282 3.36 9.62 -19.83
N GLU A 283 3.63 8.46 -19.23
CA GLU A 283 2.71 7.31 -19.25
C GLU A 283 1.66 7.34 -18.12
N GLY A 284 1.80 8.30 -17.22
CA GLY A 284 0.97 8.52 -16.05
C GLY A 284 -0.41 9.08 -16.40
N ALA A 285 -1.46 8.34 -16.04
CA ALA A 285 -2.85 8.77 -16.16
C ALA A 285 -3.54 8.80 -14.79
N VAL A 286 -4.08 9.96 -14.42
CA VAL A 286 -4.91 10.18 -13.23
C VAL A 286 -6.34 10.50 -13.69
N SER A 287 -7.30 9.63 -13.37
CA SER A 287 -8.69 9.82 -13.79
C SER A 287 -9.70 9.50 -12.70
N ASN A 288 -10.87 10.16 -12.70
CA ASN A 288 -11.98 9.86 -11.78
C ASN A 288 -11.53 9.79 -10.31
N SER A 289 -10.58 10.63 -9.91
CA SER A 289 -9.89 10.53 -8.63
C SER A 289 -9.91 11.85 -7.89
N HIS A 290 -9.73 11.84 -6.57
CA HIS A 290 -9.81 13.08 -5.81
C HIS A 290 -8.93 13.10 -4.56
N SER A 291 -8.61 14.31 -4.11
CA SER A 291 -7.89 14.52 -2.86
C SER A 291 -8.64 15.50 -1.96
N ALA A 292 -8.91 15.06 -0.73
CA ALA A 292 -9.28 15.91 0.38
C ALA A 292 -8.09 16.22 1.31
N ALA A 293 -6.88 15.81 0.92
CA ALA A 293 -5.71 15.90 1.77
C ALA A 293 -5.26 17.35 2.00
N ARG A 294 -4.80 17.66 3.22
CA ARG A 294 -4.09 18.91 3.49
C ARG A 294 -2.65 18.78 2.99
N VAL A 295 -2.25 19.62 2.06
CA VAL A 295 -0.93 19.58 1.42
C VAL A 295 -0.08 20.76 1.87
N THR A 296 1.14 20.47 2.31
CA THR A 296 2.14 21.49 2.68
C THR A 296 3.48 21.15 2.04
N GLY A 297 4.13 22.12 1.39
CA GLY A 297 5.50 21.93 0.93
C GLY A 297 6.23 23.17 0.47
N GLY A 298 7.31 22.99 -0.30
CA GLY A 298 8.11 24.07 -0.88
C GLY A 298 7.67 24.38 -2.30
N SER A 299 8.21 23.67 -3.30
CA SER A 299 7.94 23.93 -4.71
C SER A 299 7.13 22.83 -5.39
N TYR A 300 6.33 23.18 -6.40
CA TYR A 300 5.51 22.25 -7.19
C TYR A 300 4.45 21.55 -6.33
N ILE A 301 3.58 22.35 -5.72
CA ILE A 301 2.62 21.88 -4.72
C ILE A 301 1.21 21.92 -5.30
N GLY A 302 0.57 20.76 -5.39
CA GLY A 302 -0.77 20.61 -5.95
C GLY A 302 -1.75 19.98 -4.98
N GLY A 303 -3.00 20.44 -4.99
CA GLY A 303 -4.06 19.79 -4.22
C GLY A 303 -4.36 18.36 -4.71
N LEU A 304 -4.19 18.08 -5.99
CA LEU A 304 -4.29 16.74 -6.58
C LEU A 304 -2.92 16.22 -7.03
N VAL A 305 -2.24 16.94 -7.94
CA VAL A 305 -0.95 16.53 -8.53
C VAL A 305 0.12 17.59 -8.29
N GLY A 306 1.27 17.22 -7.71
CA GLY A 306 2.37 18.17 -7.50
C GLY A 306 2.98 18.66 -8.82
N TRP A 307 3.52 17.72 -9.60
CA TRP A 307 4.06 17.96 -10.93
C TRP A 307 3.46 16.98 -11.94
N ASN A 308 2.82 17.51 -12.98
CA ASN A 308 2.35 16.76 -14.13
C ASN A 308 3.31 16.99 -15.30
N ASP A 309 4.11 15.98 -15.61
CA ASP A 309 5.21 15.96 -16.58
C ASP A 309 4.80 15.09 -17.76
N GLU A 310 4.23 15.71 -18.79
CA GLU A 310 3.64 15.09 -19.99
C GLU A 310 2.46 14.12 -19.73
N GLY A 311 2.05 13.95 -18.46
CA GLY A 311 0.98 13.04 -18.06
C GLY A 311 -0.44 13.57 -18.25
N GLY A 312 -1.42 12.69 -18.09
CA GLY A 312 -2.85 13.02 -18.21
C GLY A 312 -3.57 13.11 -16.87
N VAL A 313 -4.31 14.20 -16.66
CA VAL A 313 -5.23 14.39 -15.53
C VAL A 313 -6.63 14.68 -16.07
N SER A 314 -7.61 13.80 -15.77
CA SER A 314 -8.99 13.98 -16.20
C SER A 314 -10.00 13.70 -15.09
N ASP A 315 -11.16 14.34 -15.16
CA ASP A 315 -12.34 14.01 -14.35
C ASP A 315 -12.04 13.91 -12.84
N SER A 316 -11.14 14.77 -12.35
CA SER A 316 -10.56 14.66 -11.01
C SER A 316 -10.64 15.98 -10.26
N TYR A 317 -10.58 15.92 -8.93
CA TYR A 317 -10.73 17.14 -8.14
C TYR A 317 -9.95 17.17 -6.82
N ALA A 318 -9.69 18.38 -6.34
CA ALA A 318 -9.06 18.60 -5.04
C ALA A 318 -9.89 19.54 -4.16
N SER A 319 -10.11 19.17 -2.90
CA SER A 319 -10.86 19.96 -1.93
C SER A 319 -10.06 20.32 -0.67
N GLY A 320 -8.91 19.69 -0.46
CA GLY A 320 -8.02 19.99 0.66
C GLY A 320 -7.25 21.30 0.48
N SER A 321 -6.85 21.92 1.59
CA SER A 321 -6.05 23.16 1.55
C SER A 321 -4.62 22.90 1.10
N VAL A 322 -4.07 23.82 0.32
CA VAL A 322 -2.71 23.76 -0.23
C VAL A 322 -1.88 24.93 0.29
N THR A 323 -0.71 24.65 0.84
CA THR A 323 0.26 25.65 1.29
C THR A 323 1.64 25.34 0.70
N GLY A 324 2.26 26.29 0.01
CA GLY A 324 3.58 26.13 -0.60
C GLY A 324 4.39 27.43 -0.66
N GLU A 325 5.60 27.36 -1.18
CA GLU A 325 6.48 28.51 -1.42
C GLU A 325 6.37 29.00 -2.88
N ASP A 326 6.58 28.13 -3.88
CA ASP A 326 6.50 28.47 -5.32
C ASP A 326 5.79 27.38 -6.13
N TYR A 327 5.20 27.76 -7.27
CA TYR A 327 4.43 26.86 -8.16
C TYR A 327 3.33 26.10 -7.40
N ILE A 328 2.37 26.83 -6.84
CA ILE A 328 1.26 26.27 -6.06
C ILE A 328 -0.04 26.30 -6.86
N GLY A 329 -0.63 25.13 -7.07
CA GLY A 329 -1.93 24.98 -7.69
C GLY A 329 -2.94 24.33 -6.76
N GLY A 330 -4.19 24.79 -6.79
CA GLY A 330 -5.26 24.10 -6.06
C GLY A 330 -5.54 22.70 -6.62
N LEU A 331 -5.25 22.44 -7.90
CA LEU A 331 -5.31 21.09 -8.50
C LEU A 331 -3.91 20.59 -8.87
N VAL A 332 -3.19 21.31 -9.74
CA VAL A 332 -1.86 20.93 -10.25
C VAL A 332 -0.82 21.99 -9.93
N GLY A 333 0.27 21.65 -9.25
CA GLY A 333 1.34 22.61 -8.92
C GLY A 333 2.02 23.15 -10.19
N TRP A 334 2.65 22.25 -10.95
CA TRP A 334 3.22 22.53 -12.26
C TRP A 334 2.73 21.52 -13.28
N ASN A 335 2.21 22.01 -14.41
CA ASN A 335 1.92 21.23 -15.60
C ASN A 335 2.97 21.54 -16.67
N ASP A 336 3.75 20.55 -17.06
CA ASP A 336 4.77 20.62 -18.11
C ASP A 336 4.33 19.70 -19.26
N MET A 337 3.85 20.28 -20.35
CA MET A 337 3.38 19.56 -21.55
C MET A 337 2.28 18.49 -21.31
N GLY A 338 1.73 18.40 -20.10
CA GLY A 338 0.69 17.45 -19.71
C GLY A 338 -0.72 17.99 -19.93
N THR A 339 -1.74 17.12 -19.84
CA THR A 339 -3.14 17.53 -20.06
C THR A 339 -3.93 17.59 -18.75
N VAL A 340 -4.76 18.63 -18.59
CA VAL A 340 -5.71 18.76 -17.48
C VAL A 340 -7.10 19.03 -18.05
N SER A 341 -8.02 18.09 -17.89
CA SER A 341 -9.38 18.17 -18.46
C SER A 341 -10.46 17.80 -17.44
N ASN A 342 -11.65 18.41 -17.55
CA ASN A 342 -12.82 18.12 -16.72
C ASN A 342 -12.52 18.07 -15.20
N SER A 343 -11.56 18.86 -14.74
CA SER A 343 -11.03 18.78 -13.38
C SER A 343 -11.14 20.12 -12.69
N TYR A 344 -11.30 20.12 -11.36
CA TYR A 344 -11.51 21.34 -10.58
C TYR A 344 -10.90 21.28 -9.19
N SER A 345 -10.67 22.44 -8.61
CA SER A 345 -10.22 22.59 -7.22
C SER A 345 -11.21 23.47 -6.45
N SER A 346 -11.37 23.19 -5.16
CA SER A 346 -12.20 23.99 -4.24
C SER A 346 -11.51 24.31 -2.91
N GLY A 347 -10.33 23.75 -2.67
CA GLY A 347 -9.51 24.03 -1.48
C GLY A 347 -8.86 25.41 -1.53
N GLY A 348 -8.60 25.99 -0.35
CA GLY A 348 -7.85 27.24 -0.24
C GLY A 348 -6.38 27.04 -0.61
N VAL A 349 -5.82 27.98 -1.38
CA VAL A 349 -4.42 27.96 -1.83
C VAL A 349 -3.67 29.13 -1.21
N THR A 350 -2.51 28.87 -0.61
CA THR A 350 -1.63 29.88 0.00
C THR A 350 -0.19 29.62 -0.42
N GLY A 351 0.52 30.67 -0.85
CA GLY A 351 1.96 30.60 -1.10
C GLY A 351 2.59 31.94 -1.42
N GLU A 352 3.82 31.92 -1.94
CA GLU A 352 4.64 33.14 -2.14
C GLU A 352 4.89 33.45 -3.63
N GLY A 353 5.04 32.43 -4.49
CA GLY A 353 5.29 32.53 -5.93
C GLY A 353 4.37 31.63 -6.77
N HIS A 354 4.12 32.02 -8.03
CA HIS A 354 3.31 31.30 -9.04
C HIS A 354 2.10 30.54 -8.47
N ILE A 355 1.08 31.28 -8.06
CA ILE A 355 -0.10 30.76 -7.36
C ILE A 355 -1.30 30.72 -8.30
N GLY A 356 -1.88 29.54 -8.46
CA GLY A 356 -3.07 29.34 -9.26
C GLY A 356 -4.17 28.61 -8.51
N GLY A 357 -5.42 29.05 -8.71
CA GLY A 357 -6.59 28.34 -8.18
C GLY A 357 -6.66 26.90 -8.71
N LEU A 358 -6.42 26.71 -10.01
CA LEU A 358 -6.41 25.38 -10.65
C LEU A 358 -4.97 24.87 -10.87
N VAL A 359 -4.19 25.58 -11.69
CA VAL A 359 -2.80 25.22 -12.03
C VAL A 359 -1.86 26.35 -11.60
N GLY A 360 -0.78 26.05 -10.88
CA GLY A 360 0.20 27.04 -10.43
C GLY A 360 1.05 27.60 -11.58
N TRP A 361 1.56 26.71 -12.45
CA TRP A 361 2.23 27.06 -13.70
C TRP A 361 1.94 26.05 -14.80
N ASN A 362 1.75 26.53 -16.03
CA ASN A 362 1.44 25.71 -17.20
C ASN A 362 2.43 25.99 -18.33
N ASP A 363 3.30 25.01 -18.63
CA ASP A 363 4.29 25.05 -19.71
C ASP A 363 3.85 24.12 -20.86
N GLY A 364 2.70 24.44 -21.46
CA GLY A 364 2.13 23.66 -22.57
C GLY A 364 1.16 22.55 -22.14
N GLY A 365 0.43 22.03 -23.14
CA GLY A 365 -0.66 21.05 -22.96
C GLY A 365 -2.05 21.67 -22.82
#